data_AF-A0A0C2F3C7-F1
#
_entry.id   AF-A0A0C2F3C7-F1
#
_cell.length_a   1.000
_cell.length_b   1.000
_cell.length_c   1.000
_cell.angle_alpha   90.00
_cell.angle_beta   90.00
_cell.angle_gamma   90.00
#
_symmetry.space_group_name_H-M   'P 1'
#
loop_
_entity.id
_entity.type
_entity.pdbx_description
1 polymer ?
#
loop_
_entity_poly.entity_id
_entity_poly.type
_entity_poly.pdbx_seq_one_letter_code
_entity_poly.pdbx_strand_id
1 'polypeptide(L)'
;MLGITRLTQVRAGIRRSTLRQQSKINDVTAYAKLSKIRWDGHMMRFNDNRWTRAVSDWTPRDLKRTTGRPSTRWSDFFTKSFKDRYDALRVPRTNRIHWTTLARERDKWKDCLRPL
;
A
#
# COMPACT_ATOMS: atom_id res chain seq x y z
N MET A 1 2.77 -20.40 15.94
CA MET A 1 2.49 -19.52 17.11
C MET A 1 3.55 -19.76 18.17
N LEU A 2 4.00 -18.73 18.91
CA LEU A 2 5.14 -18.83 19.83
C LEU A 2 4.86 -19.54 21.17
N GLY A 3 3.60 -19.90 21.47
CA GLY A 3 3.23 -20.55 22.74
C GLY A 3 3.41 -19.68 23.99
N ILE A 4 3.83 -18.43 23.85
CA ILE A 4 4.07 -17.50 24.96
C ILE A 4 2.77 -16.79 25.31
N THR A 5 2.29 -16.97 26.54
CA THR A 5 1.15 -16.21 27.06
C THR A 5 1.57 -14.81 27.49
N ARG A 6 0.62 -13.89 27.61
CA ARG A 6 0.87 -12.51 28.10
C ARG A 6 1.49 -12.51 29.50
N LEU A 7 1.04 -13.41 30.38
CA LEU A 7 1.57 -13.53 31.75
C LEU A 7 3.06 -13.92 31.73
N THR A 8 3.41 -14.94 30.93
CA THR A 8 4.79 -15.41 30.78
C THR A 8 5.67 -14.32 30.17
N GLN A 9 5.16 -13.58 29.17
CA GLN A 9 5.85 -12.46 28.55
C GLN A 9 6.21 -11.37 29.58
N VAL A 10 5.25 -10.95 30.42
CA VAL A 10 5.45 -9.88 31.41
C VAL A 10 6.42 -10.32 32.49
N ARG A 11 6.28 -11.55 33.03
CA ARG A 11 7.18 -12.09 34.06
C ARG A 11 8.62 -12.19 33.59
N ALA A 12 8.83 -12.56 32.34
CA ALA A 12 10.16 -12.67 31.74
C ALA A 12 10.69 -11.34 31.15
N GLY A 13 9.93 -10.23 31.27
CA GLY A 13 10.34 -8.92 30.74
C GLY A 13 10.52 -8.87 29.22
N ILE A 14 9.88 -9.77 28.47
CA ILE A 14 10.11 -9.92 27.03
C ILE A 14 9.44 -8.78 26.26
N ARG A 15 10.24 -8.02 25.51
CA ARG A 15 9.74 -6.94 24.66
C ARG A 15 8.93 -7.49 23.48
N ARG A 16 7.89 -6.75 23.07
CA ARG A 16 7.05 -7.11 21.91
C ARG A 16 7.84 -7.19 20.61
N SER A 17 8.89 -6.38 20.45
CA SER A 17 9.80 -6.43 19.29
C SER A 17 10.51 -7.79 19.19
N THR A 18 10.96 -8.33 20.32
CA THR A 18 11.58 -9.66 20.40
C THR A 18 10.61 -10.75 19.97
N LEU A 19 9.37 -10.71 20.43
CA LEU A 19 8.33 -11.67 20.00
C LEU A 19 8.04 -11.55 18.49
N ARG A 20 7.98 -10.32 17.96
CA ARG A 20 7.80 -10.11 16.51
C ARG A 20 8.95 -10.75 15.72
N GLN A 21 10.19 -10.51 16.13
CA GLN A 21 11.38 -11.09 15.49
C GLN A 21 11.38 -12.63 15.56
N GLN A 22 11.04 -13.18 16.73
CA GLN A 22 11.00 -14.63 16.95
C GLN A 22 9.87 -15.30 16.16
N SER A 23 8.72 -14.64 16.02
CA SER A 23 7.57 -15.17 15.29
C SER A 23 7.80 -15.29 13.79
N LYS A 24 8.76 -14.53 13.23
CA LYS A 24 9.01 -14.39 11.79
C LYS A 24 7.76 -14.01 10.97
N ILE A 25 6.73 -13.47 11.63
CA ILE A 25 5.51 -13.02 10.96
C ILE A 25 5.80 -11.70 10.27
N ASN A 26 5.46 -11.62 8.98
CA ASN A 26 5.58 -10.39 8.21
C ASN A 26 4.72 -9.29 8.83
N ASP A 27 5.22 -8.05 8.77
CA ASP A 27 4.42 -6.91 9.22
C ASP A 27 3.12 -6.84 8.40
N VAL A 28 1.98 -6.89 9.10
CA VAL A 28 0.65 -6.93 8.48
C VAL A 28 0.40 -5.67 7.65
N THR A 29 0.89 -4.53 8.11
CA THR A 29 0.74 -3.25 7.41
C THR A 29 1.53 -3.26 6.10
N ALA A 30 2.79 -3.72 6.14
CA ALA A 30 3.63 -3.87 4.96
C ALA A 30 3.01 -4.87 3.97
N TYR A 31 2.50 -6.01 4.46
CA TYR A 31 1.85 -7.01 3.63
C TYR A 31 0.58 -6.48 2.95
N ALA A 32 -0.28 -5.78 3.70
CA ALA A 32 -1.50 -5.17 3.16
C ALA A 32 -1.18 -4.12 2.08
N LYS A 33 -0.18 -3.26 2.33
CA LYS A 33 0.30 -2.27 1.35
C LYS A 33 0.78 -2.95 0.07
N LEU A 34 1.65 -3.96 0.18
CA LEU A 34 2.18 -4.68 -0.98
C LEU A 34 1.08 -5.43 -1.75
N SER A 35 0.16 -6.07 -1.04
CA SER A 35 -0.97 -6.78 -1.65
C SER A 35 -1.86 -5.82 -2.45
N LYS A 36 -2.13 -4.64 -1.89
CA LYS A 36 -2.86 -3.57 -2.58
C LYS A 36 -2.15 -3.10 -3.86
N ILE A 37 -0.83 -2.90 -3.82
CA ILE A 37 -0.03 -2.55 -5.02
C ILE A 37 -0.03 -3.69 -6.05
N ARG A 38 0.07 -4.95 -5.62
CA ARG A 38 0.01 -6.10 -6.55
C ARG A 38 -1.33 -6.18 -7.26
N TRP A 39 -2.42 -6.04 -6.50
CA TRP A 39 -3.77 -6.09 -7.03
C TRP A 39 -4.04 -4.97 -8.04
N ASP A 40 -3.69 -3.72 -7.72
CA ASP A 40 -3.89 -2.60 -8.66
C ASP A 40 -3.02 -2.73 -9.91
N GLY A 41 -1.78 -3.18 -9.78
CA GLY A 41 -0.93 -3.47 -10.95
C GLY A 41 -1.51 -4.56 -11.84
N HIS A 42 -2.14 -5.58 -11.25
CA HIS A 42 -2.86 -6.59 -12.01
C HIS A 42 -4.08 -5.99 -12.70
N MET A 43 -4.86 -5.17 -11.98
CA MET A 43 -6.06 -4.53 -12.51
C MET A 43 -5.79 -3.57 -13.68
N MET A 44 -4.78 -2.72 -13.56
CA MET A 44 -4.49 -1.68 -14.56
C MET A 44 -3.96 -2.24 -15.90
N ARG A 45 -3.56 -3.51 -15.92
CA ARG A 45 -3.13 -4.22 -17.14
C ARG A 45 -4.29 -4.85 -17.90
N PHE A 46 -5.47 -4.97 -17.29
CA PHE A 46 -6.66 -5.37 -18.04
C PHE A 46 -7.08 -4.24 -18.99
N ASN A 47 -7.35 -4.61 -20.24
CA ASN A 47 -7.83 -3.68 -21.27
C ASN A 47 -9.38 -3.59 -21.28
N ASP A 48 -10.02 -4.24 -20.32
CA ASP A 48 -11.45 -4.47 -20.28
C ASP A 48 -12.14 -3.32 -19.51
N ASN A 49 -13.37 -2.95 -19.92
CA ASN A 49 -14.24 -2.01 -19.19
C ASN A 49 -14.87 -2.64 -17.93
N ARG A 50 -14.14 -3.50 -17.21
CA ARG A 50 -14.66 -4.19 -16.02
C ARG A 50 -14.96 -3.19 -14.91
N TRP A 51 -16.04 -3.46 -14.19
CA TRP A 51 -16.49 -2.69 -13.04
C TRP A 51 -15.38 -2.45 -12.00
N THR A 52 -14.44 -3.39 -11.84
CA THR A 52 -13.33 -3.27 -10.88
C THR A 52 -12.49 -2.02 -11.18
N ARG A 53 -12.15 -1.76 -12.45
CA ARG A 53 -11.39 -0.57 -12.84
C ARG A 53 -12.21 0.70 -12.65
N ALA A 54 -13.49 0.65 -13.01
CA ALA A 54 -14.41 1.76 -12.79
C ALA A 54 -14.53 2.14 -11.31
N VAL A 55 -14.56 1.16 -10.40
CA VAL A 55 -14.60 1.38 -8.94
C VAL A 55 -13.29 1.98 -8.41
N SER A 56 -12.13 1.51 -8.89
CA SER A 56 -10.83 2.06 -8.47
C SER A 56 -10.60 3.50 -8.94
N ASP A 57 -11.02 3.81 -10.16
CA ASP A 57 -10.96 5.16 -10.74
C ASP A 57 -12.15 6.04 -10.32
N TRP A 58 -13.13 5.47 -9.61
CA TRP A 58 -14.37 6.16 -9.28
C TRP A 58 -14.09 7.42 -8.45
N THR A 59 -14.62 8.53 -8.94
CA THR A 59 -14.57 9.81 -8.26
C THR A 59 -15.96 10.13 -7.72
N PRO A 60 -16.14 10.29 -6.40
CA PRO A 60 -17.42 10.74 -5.85
C PRO A 60 -17.65 12.18 -6.34
N ARG A 61 -18.68 12.36 -7.18
CA ARG A 61 -19.09 13.68 -7.66
C ARG A 61 -20.08 14.28 -6.66
N ASP A 62 -19.79 15.51 -6.24
CA ASP A 62 -20.72 16.51 -5.69
C ASP A 62 -21.23 16.37 -4.25
N LEU A 63 -20.81 15.36 -3.49
CA LEU A 63 -21.18 15.25 -2.06
C LEU A 63 -20.03 15.66 -1.14
N LYS A 64 -20.21 16.79 -0.42
CA LYS A 64 -19.36 17.12 0.72
C LYS A 64 -19.57 16.06 1.80
N ARG A 65 -18.53 15.29 2.12
CA ARG A 65 -18.56 14.37 3.25
C ARG A 65 -18.60 15.14 4.56
N THR A 66 -19.27 14.57 5.56
CA THR A 66 -19.31 15.11 6.93
C THR A 66 -17.89 15.44 7.42
N THR A 67 -17.75 16.57 8.11
CA THR A 67 -16.51 16.99 8.76
C THR A 67 -15.88 15.83 9.54
N GLY A 68 -14.59 15.56 9.29
CA GLY A 68 -13.86 14.43 9.88
C GLY A 68 -13.79 13.17 9.01
N ARG A 69 -14.58 13.06 7.92
CA ARG A 69 -14.46 11.98 6.93
C ARG A 69 -13.86 12.51 5.63
N PRO A 70 -12.53 12.38 5.43
CA PRO A 70 -11.92 12.81 4.19
C PRO A 70 -12.50 12.02 3.01
N SER A 71 -12.65 12.67 1.86
CA SER A 71 -13.07 12.05 0.60
C SER A 71 -11.96 11.20 -0.03
N THR A 72 -11.18 10.48 0.80
CA THR A 72 -10.04 9.68 0.38
C THR A 72 -10.50 8.56 -0.54
N ARG A 73 -9.92 8.53 -1.73
CA ARG A 73 -10.18 7.55 -2.78
C ARG A 73 -9.24 6.36 -2.64
N TRP A 74 -9.59 5.29 -3.34
CA TRP A 74 -8.68 4.15 -3.47
C TRP A 74 -7.35 4.56 -4.11
N SER A 75 -7.43 5.38 -5.16
CA SER A 75 -6.29 5.93 -5.93
C SER A 75 -5.39 6.86 -5.11
N ASP A 76 -5.92 7.56 -4.10
CA ASP A 76 -5.14 8.50 -3.27
C ASP A 76 -4.02 7.80 -2.50
N PHE A 77 -4.22 6.52 -2.14
CA PHE A 77 -3.18 5.69 -1.55
C PHE A 77 -1.94 5.61 -2.47
N PHE A 78 -2.16 5.40 -3.77
CA PHE A 78 -1.07 5.29 -4.74
C PHE A 78 -0.45 6.65 -5.01
N THR A 79 -1.27 7.68 -5.22
CA THR A 79 -0.77 9.04 -5.41
C THR A 79 0.16 9.45 -4.26
N LYS A 80 -0.24 9.19 -3.00
CA LYS A 80 0.59 9.45 -1.83
C LYS A 80 1.82 8.54 -1.78
N SER A 81 1.64 7.22 -1.88
CA SER A 81 2.75 6.26 -1.79
C SER A 81 3.82 6.47 -2.85
N PHE A 82 3.44 6.82 -4.08
CA PHE A 82 4.37 7.10 -5.17
C PHE A 82 5.05 8.45 -4.99
N LYS A 83 4.32 9.47 -4.52
CA LYS A 83 4.91 10.76 -4.18
C LYS A 83 6.00 10.60 -3.12
N ASP A 84 5.69 9.91 -2.02
CA ASP A 84 6.64 9.64 -0.93
C ASP A 84 7.87 8.86 -1.45
N ARG A 85 7.66 7.87 -2.34
CA ARG A 85 8.74 7.10 -2.97
C ARG A 85 9.62 7.98 -3.88
N TYR A 86 9.02 8.79 -4.74
CA TYR A 86 9.77 9.69 -5.62
C TYR A 86 10.57 10.74 -4.84
N ASP A 87 10.01 11.22 -3.73
CA ASP A 87 10.67 12.16 -2.83
C ASP A 87 11.88 11.48 -2.15
N ALA A 88 11.72 10.24 -1.65
CA ALA A 88 12.81 9.45 -1.08
C ALA A 88 13.94 9.15 -2.09
N LEU A 89 13.58 8.85 -3.34
CA LEU A 89 14.53 8.58 -4.43
C LEU A 89 15.06 9.85 -5.12
N ARG A 90 14.65 11.04 -4.65
CA ARG A 90 15.02 12.35 -5.26
C ARG A 90 14.73 12.44 -6.76
N VAL A 91 13.66 11.81 -7.23
CA VAL A 91 13.27 11.84 -8.65
C VAL A 91 12.74 13.25 -8.99
N PRO A 92 13.31 13.92 -10.01
CA PRO A 92 12.84 15.22 -10.47
C PRO A 92 11.36 15.20 -10.82
N ARG A 93 10.62 16.27 -10.51
CA ARG A 93 9.17 16.36 -10.77
C ARG A 93 8.81 16.10 -12.24
N THR A 94 9.66 16.54 -13.16
CA THR A 94 9.51 16.32 -14.61
C THR A 94 9.55 14.85 -15.01
N ASN A 95 10.20 14.00 -14.22
CA ASN A 95 10.35 12.57 -14.48
C ASN A 95 9.36 11.71 -13.68
N ARG A 96 8.39 12.32 -12.98
CA ARG A 96 7.38 11.59 -12.21
C ARG A 96 6.24 11.17 -13.12
N ILE A 97 6.15 9.87 -13.34
CA ILE A 97 5.08 9.26 -14.13
C ILE A 97 3.89 8.97 -13.21
N HIS A 98 2.67 9.23 -13.68
CA HIS A 98 1.45 8.88 -12.97
C HIS A 98 1.37 7.36 -12.76
N TRP A 99 0.95 6.93 -11.57
CA TRP A 99 1.03 5.52 -11.15
C TRP A 99 0.23 4.57 -12.06
N THR A 100 -0.87 5.02 -12.67
CA THR A 100 -1.65 4.19 -13.61
C THR A 100 -0.87 3.83 -14.87
N THR A 101 -0.04 4.75 -15.37
CA THR A 101 0.84 4.51 -16.52
C THR A 101 1.95 3.51 -16.15
N LEU A 102 2.56 3.68 -14.97
CA LEU A 102 3.54 2.73 -14.45
C LEU A 102 2.96 1.34 -14.19
N ALA A 103 1.71 1.25 -13.75
CA ALA A 103 1.05 -0.02 -13.47
C ALA A 103 0.92 -0.92 -14.70
N ARG A 104 0.74 -0.32 -15.87
CA ARG A 104 0.70 -1.03 -17.16
C ARG A 104 2.03 -1.70 -17.47
N GLU A 105 3.13 -1.04 -17.18
CA GLU A 105 4.47 -1.57 -17.40
C GLU A 105 4.86 -2.55 -16.28
N ARG A 106 4.75 -3.85 -16.53
CA ARG A 106 4.94 -4.90 -15.51
C ARG A 106 6.27 -4.80 -14.78
N ASP A 107 7.36 -4.56 -15.50
CA ASP A 107 8.69 -4.58 -14.89
C ASP A 107 8.97 -3.31 -14.09
N LYS A 108 8.59 -2.13 -14.60
CA LYS A 108 8.63 -0.89 -13.81
C LYS A 108 7.73 -0.97 -12.55
N TRP A 109 6.59 -1.65 -12.65
CA TRP A 109 5.71 -1.87 -11.49
C TRP A 109 6.33 -2.79 -10.43
N LYS A 110 7.13 -3.78 -10.83
CA LYS A 110 7.83 -4.66 -9.87
C LYS A 110 8.86 -3.90 -9.06
N ASP A 111 9.53 -2.90 -9.64
CA ASP A 111 10.47 -2.06 -8.90
C ASP A 111 9.77 -1.26 -7.80
N CYS A 112 8.48 -0.95 -8.00
CA CYS A 112 7.62 -0.32 -7.00
C CYS A 112 7.20 -1.29 -5.86
N LEU A 113 7.40 -2.60 -6.02
CA LEU A 113 7.18 -3.61 -4.98
C LEU A 113 8.43 -3.87 -4.15
N ARG A 114 9.59 -3.33 -4.54
CA ARG A 114 10.82 -3.46 -3.76
C ARG A 114 10.79 -2.50 -2.58
N PRO A 115 11.27 -2.93 -1.40
CA PRO A 115 11.59 -2.01 -0.30
C PRO A 115 12.52 -0.90 -0.80
N LEU A 116 12.32 0.30 -0.27
CA LEU A 116 13.25 1.43 -0.42
C LEU A 116 14.43 1.27 0.52
#